data_AF-A0A9E4QMD6-F1
#
_entry.id   AF-A0A9E4QMD6-F1
#
_cell.length_a   1.000
_cell.length_b   1.000
_cell.length_c   1.000
_cell.angle_alpha   90.00
_cell.angle_beta   90.00
_cell.angle_gamma   90.00
#
_symmetry.space_group_name_H-M   'P 1'
#
loop_
_entity.id
_entity.type
_entity.pdbx_description
1 polymer ?
#
loop_
_entity_poly.entity_id
_entity_poly.type
_entity_poly.pdbx_seq_one_letter_code
_entity_poly.pdbx_strand_id
1 'polypeptide(L)'
;MGAIATVWQHAIELLLPSRCVGCGAGGTYLCDACLGRARRAGPLAFDPASSAFDEVTAPLAYEGTARTAVHRLKYSGLRAIASSMARPMAEALSSA
;
A
#
# COMPACT_ATOMS: atom_id res chain seq x y z
N MET A 1 -22.49 -1.98 -19.43
CA MET A 1 -21.01 -2.12 -19.45
C MET A 1 -20.40 -2.71 -18.16
N GLY A 2 -21.18 -3.10 -17.13
CA GLY A 2 -20.63 -3.65 -15.87
C GLY A 2 -20.35 -5.16 -15.87
N ALA A 3 -21.19 -5.97 -16.53
CA ALA A 3 -21.09 -7.44 -16.46
C ALA A 3 -19.79 -8.00 -17.03
N ILE A 4 -19.26 -7.39 -18.11
CA ILE A 4 -18.00 -7.80 -18.74
C ILE A 4 -16.80 -7.56 -17.81
N ALA A 5 -16.79 -6.44 -17.08
CA ALA A 5 -15.71 -6.12 -16.14
C ALA A 5 -15.67 -7.10 -14.95
N THR A 6 -16.84 -7.47 -14.42
CA THR A 6 -16.95 -8.41 -13.30
C THR A 6 -16.50 -9.81 -13.67
N VAL A 7 -16.97 -10.34 -14.82
CA VAL A 7 -16.54 -11.66 -15.33
C VAL A 7 -15.02 -11.69 -15.57
N TRP A 8 -14.48 -10.60 -16.13
CA TRP A 8 -13.05 -10.45 -16.35
C TRP A 8 -12.23 -10.43 -15.05
N GLN A 9 -12.69 -9.72 -14.01
CA GLN A 9 -12.03 -9.72 -12.70
C GLN A 9 -12.03 -11.10 -12.05
N HIS A 10 -13.13 -11.83 -12.14
CA HIS A 10 -13.18 -13.22 -11.64
C HIS A 10 -12.24 -14.16 -12.40
N ALA A 11 -12.14 -14.00 -13.72
CA ALA A 11 -11.19 -14.76 -14.53
C ALA A 11 -9.72 -14.45 -14.13
N ILE A 12 -9.40 -13.17 -13.90
CA ILE A 12 -8.07 -12.77 -13.40
C ILE A 12 -7.80 -13.38 -12.02
N GLU A 13 -8.75 -13.34 -11.10
CA GLU A 13 -8.55 -13.94 -9.76
C GLU A 13 -8.41 -15.46 -9.80
N LEU A 14 -8.98 -16.14 -10.81
CA LEU A 14 -8.78 -17.58 -11.01
C LEU A 14 -7.39 -17.89 -11.58
N LEU A 15 -6.92 -17.11 -12.55
CA LEU A 15 -5.64 -17.32 -13.24
C LEU A 15 -4.44 -16.74 -12.49
N LEU A 16 -4.63 -15.61 -11.80
CA LEU A 16 -3.64 -14.83 -11.07
C LEU A 16 -4.25 -14.33 -9.74
N PRO A 17 -4.49 -15.24 -8.78
CA PRO A 17 -5.14 -14.88 -7.52
C PRO A 17 -4.36 -13.80 -6.79
N SER A 18 -5.04 -12.74 -6.41
CA SER A 18 -4.45 -11.72 -5.55
C SER A 18 -4.11 -12.34 -4.21
N ARG A 19 -2.88 -12.12 -3.75
CA ARG A 19 -2.38 -12.63 -2.47
C ARG A 19 -1.76 -11.49 -1.68
N CYS A 20 -2.14 -11.41 -0.41
CA CYS A 20 -1.61 -10.42 0.50
C CYS A 20 -0.10 -10.60 0.66
N VAL A 21 0.68 -9.54 0.47
CA VAL A 21 2.14 -9.59 0.61
C VAL A 21 2.63 -9.82 2.04
N GLY A 22 1.74 -9.67 3.04
CA GLY A 22 2.03 -9.93 4.44
C GLY A 22 1.70 -11.36 4.88
N CYS A 23 0.43 -11.77 4.78
CA CYS A 23 -0.04 -13.06 5.27
C CYS A 23 -0.31 -14.12 4.20
N GLY A 24 -0.29 -13.76 2.91
CA GLY A 24 -0.58 -14.67 1.80
C GLY A 24 -2.05 -15.00 1.57
N ALA A 25 -2.97 -14.46 2.38
CA ALA A 25 -4.42 -14.64 2.19
C ALA A 25 -4.89 -14.06 0.85
N GLY A 26 -5.93 -14.67 0.27
CA GLY A 26 -6.47 -14.30 -1.03
C GLY A 26 -7.37 -13.06 -1.02
N GLY A 27 -7.56 -12.44 -2.19
CA GLY A 27 -8.59 -11.41 -2.44
C GLY A 27 -8.13 -9.96 -2.31
N THR A 28 -6.88 -9.71 -1.88
CA THR A 28 -6.26 -8.38 -1.88
C THR A 28 -4.73 -8.51 -1.85
N TYR A 29 -4.03 -7.52 -2.39
CA TYR A 29 -2.57 -7.46 -2.35
C TYR A 29 -2.01 -6.97 -1.01
N LEU A 30 -2.84 -6.30 -0.19
CA LEU A 30 -2.52 -5.94 1.19
C LEU A 30 -3.84 -5.85 1.99
N CYS A 31 -4.07 -6.81 2.87
CA CYS A 31 -5.30 -6.86 3.68
C CYS A 31 -5.28 -5.90 4.87
N ASP A 32 -6.47 -5.53 5.34
CA ASP A 32 -6.66 -4.61 6.47
C ASP A 32 -5.98 -5.10 7.75
N ALA A 33 -5.98 -6.41 8.01
CA ALA A 33 -5.29 -6.99 9.17
C ALA A 33 -3.77 -6.80 9.09
N CYS A 34 -3.16 -6.99 7.92
CA CYS A 34 -1.73 -6.77 7.72
C CYS A 34 -1.39 -5.28 7.73
N LEU A 35 -2.25 -4.43 7.16
CA LEU A 35 -2.06 -2.99 7.20
C LEU A 35 -2.18 -2.45 8.63
N GLY A 36 -3.17 -2.89 9.40
CA GLY A 36 -3.38 -2.47 10.79
C GLY A 36 -2.27 -2.92 11.76
N ARG A 37 -1.53 -3.98 11.40
CA ARG A 37 -0.33 -4.43 12.14
C ARG A 37 0.95 -3.72 11.69
N ALA A 38 0.94 -3.04 10.56
CA ALA A 38 2.12 -2.33 10.09
C ALA A 38 2.41 -1.16 11.03
N ARG A 39 3.68 -1.02 11.43
CA ARG A 39 4.08 0.04 12.35
C ARG A 39 3.87 1.40 11.69
N ARG A 40 3.12 2.29 12.35
CA ARG A 40 2.99 3.70 11.94
C ARG A 40 4.36 4.38 12.05
N ALA A 41 4.66 5.30 11.14
CA ALA A 41 5.87 6.09 11.31
C ALA A 41 5.70 7.03 12.50
N GLY A 42 6.79 7.26 13.24
CA GLY A 42 6.83 8.35 14.21
C GLY A 42 7.09 9.69 13.50
N PRO A 43 7.20 10.79 14.27
CA PRO A 43 7.63 12.08 13.75
C PRO A 43 8.93 11.94 12.95
N LEU A 44 8.96 12.52 11.76
CA LEU A 44 10.15 12.56 10.93
C LEU A 44 10.98 13.77 11.31
N ALA A 45 12.29 13.58 11.45
CA ALA A 45 13.21 14.71 11.53
C ALA A 45 13.22 15.40 10.17
N PHE A 46 12.64 16.60 10.11
CA PHE A 46 12.53 17.39 8.91
C PHE A 46 12.73 18.86 9.24
N ASP A 47 13.59 19.53 8.48
CA ASP A 47 13.84 20.96 8.59
C ASP A 47 13.40 21.62 7.28
N PRO A 48 12.28 22.37 7.29
CA PRO A 48 11.80 23.08 6.10
C PRO A 48 12.83 24.08 5.57
N ALA A 49 13.66 24.69 6.43
CA ALA A 49 14.63 25.70 6.04
C ALA A 49 15.78 25.13 5.19
N SER A 50 16.02 23.82 5.26
CA SER A 50 17.04 23.12 4.48
C SER A 50 16.47 22.25 3.36
N SER A 51 15.19 22.43 2.98
CA SER A 51 14.54 21.62 1.95
C SER A 51 13.66 22.44 0.98
N ALA A 52 13.25 21.82 -0.11
CA ALA A 52 12.29 22.39 -1.07
C ALA A 52 10.82 22.05 -0.74
N PHE A 53 10.56 21.41 0.39
CA PHE A 53 9.22 20.99 0.81
C PHE A 53 8.82 21.73 2.09
N ASP A 54 7.53 22.04 2.23
CA ASP A 54 7.00 22.66 3.45
C ASP A 54 6.83 21.63 4.58
N GLU A 55 6.50 20.39 4.21
CA GLU A 55 6.23 19.30 5.13
C GLU A 55 6.59 17.95 4.51
N VAL A 56 7.00 17.00 5.36
CA VAL A 56 7.20 15.60 4.98
C VAL A 56 6.57 14.70 6.02
N THR A 57 5.77 13.75 5.53
CA THR A 57 5.14 12.71 6.35
C THR A 57 5.34 11.33 5.76
N ALA A 58 5.27 10.30 6.62
CA ALA A 58 5.22 8.91 6.21
C ALA A 58 4.11 8.21 6.98
N PRO A 59 3.19 7.49 6.33
CA PRO A 59 2.09 6.86 7.05
C PRO A 59 2.50 5.59 7.80
N LEU A 60 3.62 4.97 7.41
CA LEU A 60 4.13 3.70 7.91
C LEU A 60 5.66 3.73 7.99
N ALA A 61 6.22 3.07 9.00
CA ALA A 61 7.64 2.84 9.07
C ALA A 61 8.11 1.86 7.98
N TYR A 62 9.32 2.05 7.46
CA TYR A 62 9.88 1.23 6.38
C TYR A 62 10.40 -0.14 6.85
N GLU A 63 9.48 -0.98 7.30
CA GLU A 63 9.80 -2.32 7.79
C GLU A 63 8.65 -3.31 7.54
N GLY A 64 8.88 -4.59 7.86
CA GLY A 64 7.87 -5.63 7.81
C GLY A 64 7.05 -5.62 6.50
N THR A 65 5.73 -5.68 6.64
CA THR A 65 4.82 -5.71 5.49
C THR A 65 4.86 -4.42 4.65
N ALA A 66 5.09 -3.25 5.26
CA ALA A 66 5.20 -2.00 4.53
C ALA A 66 6.42 -1.99 3.61
N ARG A 67 7.58 -2.44 4.11
CA ARG A 67 8.78 -2.65 3.29
C ARG A 67 8.55 -3.66 2.17
N THR A 68 7.91 -4.79 2.47
CA THR A 68 7.60 -5.81 1.46
C THR A 68 6.68 -5.27 0.37
N ALA A 69 5.66 -4.48 0.74
CA ALA A 69 4.75 -3.86 -0.22
C ALA A 69 5.49 -2.90 -1.17
N VAL A 70 6.33 -2.01 -0.63
CA VAL A 70 7.17 -1.11 -1.44
C VAL A 70 8.10 -1.90 -2.37
N HIS A 71 8.74 -2.96 -1.86
CA HIS A 71 9.64 -3.78 -2.67
C HIS A 71 8.89 -4.47 -3.83
N ARG A 72 7.72 -5.06 -3.56
CA ARG A 72 6.90 -5.72 -4.58
C ARG A 72 6.40 -4.74 -5.65
N LEU A 73 6.03 -3.52 -5.23
CA LEU A 73 5.65 -2.45 -6.14
C LEU A 73 6.82 -2.02 -7.03
N LYS A 74 8.01 -1.75 -6.44
CA LYS A 74 9.18 -1.22 -7.16
C LYS A 74 9.86 -2.26 -8.04
N TYR A 75 10.01 -3.48 -7.57
CA TYR A 75 10.95 -4.45 -8.17
C TYR A 75 10.30 -5.76 -8.61
N SER A 76 9.03 -6.02 -8.25
CA SER A 76 8.32 -7.23 -8.69
C SER A 76 7.16 -6.95 -9.64
N GLY A 77 6.96 -5.69 -10.05
CA GLY A 77 5.90 -5.31 -10.98
C GLY A 77 4.48 -5.43 -10.41
N LEU A 78 4.31 -5.58 -9.09
CA LEU A 78 3.00 -5.72 -8.45
C LEU A 78 2.30 -4.34 -8.34
N ARG A 79 1.97 -3.73 -9.47
CA ARG A 79 1.42 -2.37 -9.55
C ARG A 79 0.04 -2.25 -8.89
N ALA A 80 -0.74 -3.33 -8.90
CA ALA A 80 -2.08 -3.37 -8.33
C ALA A 80 -2.13 -3.17 -6.80
N ILE A 81 -1.01 -3.34 -6.08
CA ILE A 81 -0.92 -3.03 -4.64
C ILE A 81 -0.99 -1.53 -4.33
N ALA A 82 -0.79 -0.66 -5.33
CA ALA A 82 -0.71 0.78 -5.14
C ALA A 82 -1.97 1.38 -4.50
N SER A 83 -3.17 0.87 -4.85
CA SER A 83 -4.43 1.33 -4.24
C SER A 83 -4.49 1.03 -2.75
N SER A 84 -4.06 -0.17 -2.34
CA SER A 84 -4.01 -0.55 -0.92
C SER A 84 -2.97 0.26 -0.13
N MET A 85 -1.87 0.66 -0.78
CA MET A 85 -0.84 1.53 -0.20
C MET A 85 -1.24 3.01 -0.16
N ALA A 86 -2.09 3.47 -1.07
CA ALA A 86 -2.54 4.86 -1.13
C ALA A 86 -3.45 5.24 0.03
N ARG A 87 -4.28 4.31 0.53
CA ARG A 87 -5.19 4.56 1.65
C ARG A 87 -4.48 5.15 2.89
N PRO A 88 -3.44 4.51 3.47
CA PRO A 88 -2.78 5.07 4.64
C PRO A 88 -2.05 6.40 4.34
N MET A 89 -1.67 6.67 3.08
CA MET A 89 -1.11 7.98 2.68
C MET A 89 -2.18 9.07 2.70
N ALA A 90 -3.37 8.79 2.17
CA ALA A 90 -4.51 9.71 2.19
C ALA A 90 -4.96 10.03 3.62
N GLU A 91 -4.97 9.02 4.50
CA GLU A 91 -5.22 9.20 5.95
C GLU A 91 -4.22 10.18 6.56
N ALA A 92 -2.91 9.98 6.30
CA ALA A 92 -1.86 10.83 6.87
C ALA A 92 -1.94 12.29 6.38
N LEU A 93 -2.29 12.51 5.11
CA LEU A 93 -2.47 13.85 4.54
C LEU A 93 -3.71 14.57 5.08
N SER A 94 -4.74 13.84 5.52
CA SER A 94 -5.95 14.44 6.08
C SER A 94 -5.79 14.85 7.55
N SER A 95 -4.70 14.39 8.18
CA SER A 95 -4.37 14.64 9.59
C SER A 95 -3.20 15.62 9.81
N ALA A 96 -2.61 16.11 8.72
CA ALA A 96 -1.60 17.17 8.68
C ALA A 96 -2.30 18.52 8.50
#